data_AF-X1TRX3-F1
#
_entry.id   AF-X1TRX3-F1
#
_cell.length_a   1.000
_cell.length_b   1.000
_cell.length_c   1.000
_cell.angle_alpha   90.00
_cell.angle_beta   90.00
_cell.angle_gamma   90.00
#
_symmetry.space_group_name_H-M   'P 1'
#
loop_
_entity.id
_entity.type
_entity.pdbx_description
1 polymer ?
#
loop_
_entity_poly.entity_id
_entity_poly.type
_entity_poly.pdbx_seq_one_letter_code
_entity_poly.pdbx_strand_id
1 'polypeptide(L)'
;MASPAAPPWAPAQTAALFTCPGLSLEQYDANLDFFLNHLLTPKRLTDFVNLIKKREKQGSFNGADPDTASPLADLAANPEHWIRKIAGVECSLELLRTEEFYQPESCLAALKDIGDLLALASLAYYPCRIQWGRFSNPTVWDWPQAGDFAEDQDTNPFPSFCQGRLAPRIALPRLSL
;
A
#
# COMPACT_ATOMS: atom_id res chain seq x y z
N MET A 1 -11.41 7.75 -19.70
CA MET A 1 -10.55 7.40 -18.55
C MET A 1 -9.80 8.66 -18.14
N ALA A 2 -9.81 9.03 -16.87
CA ALA A 2 -8.99 10.13 -16.38
C ALA A 2 -7.51 9.71 -16.36
N SER A 3 -6.60 10.65 -16.61
CA SER A 3 -5.15 10.42 -16.47
C SER A 3 -4.82 9.95 -15.04
N PRO A 4 -3.87 9.04 -14.83
CA PRO A 4 -3.35 8.70 -13.50
C PRO A 4 -2.79 9.92 -12.73
N ALA A 5 -2.42 10.98 -13.46
CA ALA A 5 -1.98 12.25 -12.90
C ALA A 5 -3.13 13.25 -12.68
N ALA A 6 -4.38 12.90 -12.99
CA ALA A 6 -5.52 13.78 -12.76
C ALA A 6 -5.78 13.87 -11.25
N PRO A 7 -5.72 15.07 -10.64
CA PRO A 7 -6.03 15.21 -9.24
C PRO A 7 -7.51 14.87 -8.99
N PRO A 8 -7.88 14.47 -7.75
CA PRO A 8 -9.27 14.35 -7.38
C PRO A 8 -9.91 15.75 -7.42
N TRP A 9 -10.62 16.03 -8.52
CA TRP A 9 -11.13 17.37 -8.82
C TRP A 9 -12.14 17.89 -7.80
N ALA A 10 -12.99 17.03 -7.23
CA ALA A 10 -13.99 17.44 -6.25
C ALA A 10 -13.37 17.99 -4.94
N PRO A 11 -12.38 17.31 -4.32
CA PRO A 11 -11.58 17.89 -3.24
C PRO A 11 -10.88 19.20 -3.62
N ALA A 12 -10.25 19.27 -4.81
CA ALA A 12 -9.54 20.47 -5.24
C ALA A 12 -10.48 21.69 -5.43
N GLN A 13 -11.66 21.47 -5.99
CA GLN A 13 -12.69 22.51 -6.15
C GLN A 13 -13.25 22.95 -4.79
N THR A 14 -13.53 21.99 -3.91
CA THR A 14 -13.94 22.25 -2.52
C THR A 14 -12.89 23.12 -1.82
N ALA A 15 -11.60 22.76 -1.93
CA ALA A 15 -10.51 23.53 -1.36
C ALA A 15 -10.50 24.98 -1.84
N ALA A 16 -10.64 25.20 -3.15
CA ALA A 16 -10.69 26.54 -3.73
C ALA A 16 -11.89 27.36 -3.21
N LEU A 17 -13.07 26.75 -3.06
CA LEU A 17 -14.28 27.44 -2.59
C LEU A 17 -14.24 27.84 -1.11
N PHE A 18 -13.52 27.07 -0.27
CA PHE A 18 -13.40 27.33 1.16
C PHE A 18 -12.16 28.15 1.55
N THR A 19 -11.39 28.65 0.57
CA THR A 19 -10.28 29.58 0.80
C THR A 19 -10.79 30.97 1.21
N CYS A 20 -11.18 31.13 2.47
CA CYS A 20 -11.49 32.42 3.08
C CYS A 20 -10.39 32.79 4.10
N PRO A 21 -10.12 34.09 4.34
CA PRO A 21 -9.21 34.51 5.41
C PRO A 21 -9.64 33.90 6.75
N GLY A 22 -8.76 33.11 7.37
CA GLY A 22 -9.00 32.45 8.67
C GLY A 22 -9.42 30.98 8.60
N LEU A 23 -9.65 30.40 7.40
CA LEU A 23 -9.87 28.96 7.23
C LEU A 23 -8.66 28.31 6.56
N SER A 24 -8.13 27.24 7.18
CA SER A 24 -7.10 26.38 6.59
C SER A 24 -7.68 25.01 6.31
N LEU A 25 -7.69 24.61 5.03
CA LEU A 25 -8.10 23.27 4.64
C LEU A 25 -6.85 22.39 4.45
N GLU A 26 -6.77 21.29 5.20
CA GLU A 26 -5.79 20.23 4.96
C GLU A 26 -6.45 19.13 4.11
N GLN A 27 -5.97 18.94 2.87
CA GLN A 27 -6.38 17.80 2.07
C GLN A 27 -5.54 16.58 2.48
N TYR A 28 -6.20 15.52 2.92
CA TYR A 28 -5.56 14.26 3.30
C TYR A 28 -6.07 13.12 2.42
N ASP A 29 -5.15 12.46 1.72
CA ASP A 29 -5.42 11.26 0.95
C ASP A 29 -4.98 10.03 1.75
N ALA A 30 -5.95 9.38 2.40
CA ALA A 30 -5.70 8.20 3.21
C ALA A 30 -5.17 7.01 2.39
N ASN A 31 -5.55 6.91 1.11
CA ASN A 31 -5.09 5.84 0.24
C ASN A 31 -3.61 6.06 -0.10
N LEU A 32 -3.24 7.27 -0.47
CA LEU A 32 -1.85 7.62 -0.74
C LEU A 32 -0.97 7.47 0.51
N ASP A 33 -1.43 7.93 1.68
CA ASP A 33 -0.70 7.76 2.95
C ASP A 33 -0.53 6.29 3.34
N PHE A 34 -1.56 5.47 3.11
CA PHE A 34 -1.48 4.02 3.33
C PHE A 34 -0.38 3.39 2.48
N PHE A 35 -0.32 3.68 1.17
CA PHE A 35 0.70 3.08 0.32
C PHE A 35 2.10 3.61 0.63
N LEU A 36 2.28 4.93 0.71
CA LEU A 36 3.60 5.55 0.79
C LEU A 36 4.21 5.54 2.19
N ASN A 37 3.40 5.80 3.22
CA ASN A 37 3.89 6.10 4.57
C ASN A 37 3.57 5.00 5.60
N HIS A 38 2.87 3.94 5.17
CA HIS A 38 2.55 2.79 5.99
C HIS A 38 3.05 1.49 5.34
N LEU A 39 2.59 1.18 4.12
CA LEU A 39 2.85 -0.09 3.45
C LEU A 39 4.27 -0.19 2.87
N LEU A 40 4.65 0.76 2.01
CA LEU A 40 5.91 0.75 1.26
C LEU A 40 7.06 1.45 2.01
N THR A 41 7.27 1.07 3.27
CA THR A 41 8.41 1.54 4.06
C THR A 41 9.44 0.43 4.23
N PRO A 42 10.75 0.72 4.23
CA PRO A 42 11.78 -0.32 4.38
C PRO A 42 11.57 -1.20 5.62
N LYS A 43 11.19 -0.56 6.74
CA LYS A 43 10.87 -1.24 8.00
C LYS A 43 9.72 -2.22 7.82
N ARG A 44 8.59 -1.76 7.28
CA ARG A 44 7.39 -2.60 7.15
C ARG A 44 7.58 -3.74 6.17
N LEU A 45 8.26 -3.49 5.05
CA LEU A 45 8.58 -4.52 4.07
C LEU A 45 9.53 -5.59 4.65
N THR A 46 10.48 -5.19 5.50
CA THR A 46 11.33 -6.14 6.23
C THR A 46 10.50 -7.00 7.21
N ASP A 47 9.56 -6.38 7.92
CA ASP A 47 8.63 -7.11 8.80
C ASP A 47 7.78 -8.12 8.01
N PHE A 48 7.35 -7.77 6.79
CA PHE A 48 6.64 -8.68 5.90
C PHE A 48 7.44 -9.92 5.53
N VAL A 49 8.74 -9.79 5.21
CA VAL A 49 9.60 -10.96 4.94
C VAL A 49 9.61 -11.92 6.13
N ASN A 50 9.69 -11.40 7.35
CA ASN A 50 9.66 -12.22 8.57
C ASN A 50 8.30 -12.89 8.78
N LEU A 51 7.21 -12.15 8.55
CA LEU A 51 5.85 -12.67 8.65
C LEU A 51 5.60 -13.78 7.62
N ILE A 52 6.00 -13.59 6.37
CA ILE A 52 5.85 -14.57 5.29
C ILE A 52 6.58 -15.85 5.65
N LYS A 53 7.85 -15.78 6.11
CA LYS A 53 8.61 -16.95 6.56
C LYS A 53 7.92 -17.71 7.70
N LYS A 54 7.28 -16.99 8.63
CA LYS A 54 6.50 -17.61 9.72
C LYS A 54 5.26 -18.33 9.17
N ARG A 55 4.51 -17.68 8.29
CA ARG A 55 3.28 -18.21 7.67
C ARG A 55 3.57 -19.41 6.75
N GLU A 56 4.69 -19.37 6.04
CA GLU A 56 5.17 -20.48 5.20
C GLU A 56 5.40 -21.74 6.03
N LYS A 57 6.10 -21.62 7.17
CA LYS A 57 6.30 -22.73 8.11
C LYS A 57 4.99 -23.27 8.70
N GLN A 58 3.94 -22.46 8.74
CA GLN A 58 2.60 -22.84 9.21
C GLN A 58 1.73 -23.42 8.09
N GLY A 59 2.21 -23.49 6.85
CA GLY A 59 1.44 -23.99 5.70
C GLY A 59 0.35 -23.03 5.22
N SER A 60 0.43 -21.73 5.54
CA SER A 60 -0.60 -20.76 5.13
C SER A 60 -0.74 -20.58 3.61
N PHE A 61 0.26 -21.01 2.84
CA PHE A 61 0.27 -20.93 1.37
C PHE A 61 -0.06 -22.27 0.70
N ASN A 62 -0.55 -23.26 1.45
CA ASN A 62 -0.95 -24.54 0.88
C ASN A 62 -2.10 -24.34 -0.12
N GLY A 63 -1.90 -24.75 -1.38
CA GLY A 63 -2.88 -24.55 -2.45
C GLY A 63 -2.95 -23.13 -3.01
N ALA A 64 -1.94 -22.30 -2.74
CA ALA A 64 -1.86 -20.97 -3.33
C ALA A 64 -1.79 -21.05 -4.87
N ASP A 65 -2.47 -20.11 -5.54
CA ASP A 65 -2.45 -19.99 -7.00
C ASP A 65 -1.06 -19.66 -7.55
N PRO A 66 -0.82 -19.86 -8.86
CA PRO A 66 0.48 -19.58 -9.48
C PRO A 66 0.98 -18.14 -9.27
N ASP A 67 0.06 -17.17 -9.24
CA ASP A 67 0.39 -15.75 -9.06
C ASP A 67 0.92 -15.46 -7.65
N THR A 68 0.61 -16.32 -6.67
CA THR A 68 1.15 -16.28 -5.31
C THR A 68 2.38 -17.15 -5.14
N ALA A 69 2.36 -18.35 -5.73
CA ALA A 69 3.43 -19.32 -5.60
C ALA A 69 4.74 -18.82 -6.24
N SER A 70 4.64 -18.11 -7.37
CA SER A 70 5.80 -17.56 -8.09
C SER A 70 6.58 -16.52 -7.26
N PRO A 71 5.96 -15.44 -6.73
CA PRO A 71 6.65 -14.50 -5.84
C PRO A 71 7.19 -15.14 -4.55
N LEU A 72 6.47 -16.12 -3.99
CA LEU A 72 6.93 -16.84 -2.79
C LEU A 72 8.21 -17.64 -3.08
N ALA A 73 8.25 -18.36 -4.20
CA ALA A 73 9.43 -19.10 -4.63
C ALA A 73 10.61 -18.18 -4.96
N ASP A 74 10.35 -17.05 -5.63
CA ASP A 74 11.38 -16.05 -5.93
C ASP A 74 11.97 -15.42 -4.65
N LEU A 75 11.13 -15.12 -3.66
CA LEU A 75 11.57 -14.63 -2.35
C LEU A 75 12.52 -15.61 -1.65
N ALA A 76 12.22 -16.91 -1.73
CA ALA A 76 13.05 -17.96 -1.15
C ALA A 76 14.37 -18.16 -1.93
N ALA A 77 14.32 -18.08 -3.26
CA ALA A 77 15.49 -18.30 -4.12
C ALA A 77 16.45 -17.10 -4.16
N ASN A 78 15.93 -15.88 -4.05
CA ASN A 78 16.68 -14.64 -4.28
C ASN A 78 16.62 -13.65 -3.09
N PRO A 79 16.97 -14.05 -1.86
CA PRO A 79 16.77 -13.20 -0.68
C PRO A 79 17.56 -11.88 -0.71
N GLU A 80 18.78 -11.87 -1.26
CA GLU A 80 19.58 -10.64 -1.38
C GLU A 80 18.96 -9.63 -2.35
N HIS A 81 18.32 -10.12 -3.41
CA HIS A 81 17.62 -9.28 -4.38
C HIS A 81 16.47 -8.52 -3.73
N TRP A 82 15.67 -9.23 -2.91
CA TRP A 82 14.59 -8.63 -2.14
C TRP A 82 15.10 -7.65 -1.09
N ILE A 83 16.20 -7.96 -0.40
CA ILE A 83 16.83 -7.01 0.55
C ILE A 83 17.21 -5.70 -0.16
N ARG A 84 17.81 -5.78 -1.36
CA ARG A 84 18.17 -4.59 -2.14
C ARG A 84 16.93 -3.80 -2.59
N LYS A 85 15.88 -4.48 -3.08
CA LYS A 85 14.61 -3.83 -3.44
C LYS A 85 13.97 -3.11 -2.25
N ILE A 86 13.93 -3.75 -1.09
CA ILE A 86 13.37 -3.18 0.14
C ILE A 86 14.17 -1.93 0.56
N ALA A 87 15.50 -1.99 0.50
CA ALA A 87 16.35 -0.85 0.80
C ALA A 87 16.19 0.30 -0.22
N GLY A 88 15.89 -0.02 -1.49
CA GLY A 88 15.73 0.94 -2.58
C GLY A 88 14.32 1.50 -2.75
N VAL A 89 13.32 1.08 -1.95
CA VAL A 89 11.91 1.48 -2.16
C VAL A 89 11.72 3.00 -2.17
N GLU A 90 12.42 3.73 -1.30
CA GLU A 90 12.33 5.18 -1.22
C GLU A 90 12.86 5.84 -2.51
N CYS A 91 13.94 5.31 -3.08
CA CYS A 91 14.45 5.77 -4.37
C CYS A 91 13.46 5.52 -5.50
N SER A 92 12.84 4.33 -5.57
CA SER A 92 11.83 4.02 -6.58
C SER A 92 10.61 4.93 -6.47
N LEU A 93 10.17 5.26 -5.24
CA LEU A 93 9.06 6.18 -4.99
C LEU A 93 9.42 7.63 -5.32
N GLU A 94 10.66 8.05 -5.01
CA GLU A 94 11.12 9.40 -5.29
C GLU A 94 11.31 9.64 -6.77
N LEU A 95 11.78 8.64 -7.52
CA LEU A 95 11.91 8.71 -8.98
C LEU A 95 10.60 9.17 -9.65
N LEU A 96 9.45 8.67 -9.17
CA LEU A 96 8.12 9.04 -9.68
C LEU A 96 7.74 10.52 -9.44
N ARG A 97 8.50 11.25 -8.62
CA ARG A 97 8.32 12.68 -8.31
C ARG A 97 9.33 13.58 -9.01
N THR A 98 10.30 13.01 -9.70
CA THR A 98 11.38 13.75 -10.39
C THR A 98 11.18 13.74 -11.90
N GLU A 99 12.02 14.47 -12.61
CA GLU A 99 12.02 14.46 -14.09
C GLU A 99 12.37 13.09 -14.68
N GLU A 100 13.04 12.22 -13.91
CA GLU A 100 13.37 10.85 -14.33
C GLU A 100 12.11 10.00 -14.58
N PHE A 101 10.96 10.38 -14.02
CA PHE A 101 9.67 9.77 -14.35
C PHE A 101 9.37 9.74 -15.85
N TYR A 102 9.84 10.74 -16.60
CA TYR A 102 9.63 10.84 -18.05
C TYR A 102 10.61 10.00 -18.87
N GLN A 103 11.59 9.34 -18.23
CA GLN A 103 12.47 8.37 -18.87
C GLN A 103 11.83 6.99 -18.80
N PRO A 104 11.41 6.40 -19.94
CA PRO A 104 10.63 5.16 -19.94
C PRO A 104 11.31 4.01 -19.21
N GLU A 105 12.61 3.83 -19.39
CA GLU A 105 13.38 2.73 -18.81
C GLU A 105 13.44 2.84 -17.28
N SER A 106 13.78 4.02 -16.78
CA SER A 106 13.87 4.35 -15.35
C SER A 106 12.51 4.21 -14.67
N CYS A 107 11.46 4.74 -15.31
CA CYS A 107 10.09 4.66 -14.82
C CYS A 107 9.58 3.22 -14.77
N LEU A 108 9.78 2.43 -15.84
CA LEU A 108 9.37 1.02 -15.86
C LEU A 108 10.12 0.18 -14.82
N ALA A 109 11.41 0.44 -14.59
CA ALA A 109 12.17 -0.23 -13.54
C ALA A 109 11.59 0.10 -12.15
N ALA A 110 11.33 1.36 -11.85
CA ALA A 110 10.73 1.78 -10.59
C ALA A 110 9.32 1.19 -10.38
N LEU A 111 8.47 1.22 -11.40
CA LEU A 111 7.13 0.64 -11.34
C LEU A 111 7.16 -0.88 -11.14
N LYS A 112 8.13 -1.57 -11.77
CA LYS A 112 8.34 -3.00 -11.54
C LYS A 112 8.76 -3.26 -10.10
N ASP A 113 9.71 -2.50 -9.57
CA ASP A 113 10.17 -2.65 -8.19
C ASP A 113 9.04 -2.43 -7.19
N ILE A 114 8.24 -1.39 -7.38
CA ILE A 114 7.07 -1.14 -6.54
C ILE A 114 6.05 -2.28 -6.68
N GLY A 115 5.78 -2.76 -7.90
CA GLY A 115 4.90 -3.89 -8.15
C GLY A 115 5.34 -5.17 -7.41
N ASP A 116 6.63 -5.49 -7.44
CA ASP A 116 7.22 -6.62 -6.72
C ASP A 116 7.03 -6.45 -5.19
N LEU A 117 7.23 -5.24 -4.66
CA LEU A 117 7.02 -4.93 -3.23
C LEU A 117 5.55 -4.99 -2.81
N LEU A 118 4.61 -4.65 -3.70
CA LEU A 118 3.17 -4.85 -3.47
C LEU A 118 2.80 -6.34 -3.49
N ALA A 119 3.45 -7.14 -4.33
CA ALA A 119 3.30 -8.60 -4.30
C ALA A 119 3.82 -9.18 -2.97
N LEU A 120 4.95 -8.68 -2.45
CA LEU A 120 5.46 -9.03 -1.13
C LEU A 120 4.44 -8.70 -0.02
N ALA A 121 3.85 -7.51 -0.05
CA ALA A 121 2.79 -7.16 0.89
C ALA A 121 1.56 -8.08 0.76
N SER A 122 1.20 -8.47 -0.46
CA SER A 122 0.11 -9.44 -0.71
C SER A 122 0.42 -10.81 -0.09
N LEU A 123 1.67 -11.28 -0.15
CA LEU A 123 2.08 -12.52 0.53
C LEU A 123 1.92 -12.41 2.05
N ALA A 124 2.28 -11.27 2.64
CA ALA A 124 2.16 -11.04 4.08
C ALA A 124 0.70 -11.08 4.56
N TYR A 125 -0.23 -10.59 3.73
CA TYR A 125 -1.66 -10.52 3.98
C TYR A 125 -2.48 -11.56 3.22
N TYR A 126 -1.87 -12.65 2.76
CA TYR A 126 -2.55 -13.71 2.01
C TYR A 126 -3.83 -14.17 2.75
N PRO A 127 -4.99 -14.29 2.07
CA PRO A 127 -5.18 -14.33 0.61
C PRO A 127 -5.40 -12.97 -0.09
N CYS A 128 -5.23 -11.85 0.61
CA CYS A 128 -5.41 -10.53 0.01
C CYS A 128 -4.43 -10.27 -1.16
N ARG A 129 -4.91 -9.51 -2.13
CA ARG A 129 -4.15 -8.98 -3.26
C ARG A 129 -4.09 -7.48 -3.16
N ILE A 130 -2.87 -6.97 -3.12
CA ILE A 130 -2.56 -5.54 -3.11
C ILE A 130 -1.80 -5.26 -4.41
N GLN A 131 -2.38 -4.43 -5.25
CA GLN A 131 -1.86 -4.05 -6.55
C GLN A 131 -1.91 -2.52 -6.69
N TRP A 132 -1.24 -2.00 -7.71
CA TRP A 132 -1.31 -0.58 -8.01
C TRP A 132 -2.76 -0.16 -8.27
N GLY A 133 -3.29 0.72 -7.40
CA GLY A 133 -4.66 1.21 -7.49
C GLY A 133 -5.76 0.18 -7.20
N ARG A 134 -5.44 -1.00 -6.67
CA ARG A 134 -6.44 -2.04 -6.39
C ARG A 134 -6.11 -2.87 -5.16
N PHE A 135 -7.14 -3.10 -4.35
CA PHE A 135 -7.15 -4.09 -3.29
C PHE A 135 -8.27 -5.10 -3.58
N SER A 136 -8.04 -6.38 -3.31
CA SER A 136 -9.09 -7.39 -3.32
C SER A 136 -8.76 -8.54 -2.39
N ASN A 137 -9.75 -9.07 -1.69
CA ASN A 137 -9.64 -10.35 -0.98
C ASN A 137 -10.59 -11.34 -1.67
N PRO A 138 -10.09 -12.44 -2.27
CA PRO A 138 -10.96 -13.41 -2.88
C PRO A 138 -11.93 -13.99 -1.85
N THR A 139 -11.56 -14.22 -0.59
CA THR A 139 -12.44 -14.93 0.36
C THR A 139 -13.65 -14.12 0.85
N VAL A 140 -13.81 -12.87 0.39
CA VAL A 140 -14.88 -11.96 0.80
C VAL A 140 -15.79 -11.68 -0.39
N TRP A 141 -16.97 -12.31 -0.41
CA TRP A 141 -17.93 -12.26 -1.52
C TRP A 141 -19.23 -11.56 -1.15
N ASP A 142 -19.52 -11.40 0.16
CA ASP A 142 -20.75 -10.80 0.67
C ASP A 142 -20.51 -9.84 1.86
N TRP A 143 -21.59 -9.15 2.25
CA TRP A 143 -21.54 -8.15 3.33
C TRP A 143 -21.22 -8.74 4.71
N PRO A 144 -21.81 -9.88 5.13
CA PRO A 144 -21.42 -10.53 6.37
C PRO A 144 -19.91 -10.82 6.45
N GLN A 145 -19.33 -11.41 5.40
CA GLN A 145 -17.89 -11.70 5.36
C GLN A 145 -17.04 -10.44 5.35
N ALA A 146 -17.53 -9.35 4.75
CA ALA A 146 -16.84 -8.07 4.81
C ALA A 146 -16.77 -7.53 6.24
N GLY A 147 -17.80 -7.79 7.06
CA GLY A 147 -17.81 -7.51 8.49
C GLY A 147 -16.72 -8.30 9.23
N ASP A 148 -16.71 -9.62 9.03
CA ASP A 148 -15.71 -10.50 9.66
C ASP A 148 -14.27 -10.10 9.24
N PHE A 149 -14.06 -9.79 7.97
CA PHE A 149 -12.77 -9.34 7.44
C PHE A 149 -12.35 -7.97 7.99
N ALA A 150 -13.29 -7.07 8.28
CA ALA A 150 -12.96 -5.76 8.83
C ALA A 150 -12.26 -5.85 10.20
N GLU A 151 -12.55 -6.91 10.96
CA GLU A 151 -11.99 -7.15 12.30
C GLU A 151 -10.74 -8.06 12.28
N ASP A 152 -10.47 -8.77 11.17
CA ASP A 152 -9.35 -9.69 11.03
C ASP A 152 -8.00 -8.97 10.95
N GLN A 153 -7.26 -8.89 12.06
CA GLN A 153 -5.95 -8.23 12.10
C GLN A 153 -4.81 -9.02 11.42
N ASP A 154 -5.02 -10.30 11.10
CA ASP A 154 -3.99 -11.16 10.53
C ASP A 154 -3.99 -11.13 9.00
N THR A 155 -5.14 -10.89 8.37
CA THR A 155 -5.28 -10.83 6.90
C THR A 155 -5.65 -9.44 6.39
N ASN A 156 -6.25 -8.58 7.21
CA ASN A 156 -6.60 -7.22 6.80
C ASN A 156 -5.44 -6.24 7.05
N PRO A 157 -4.92 -5.55 6.01
CA PRO A 157 -3.84 -4.58 6.20
C PRO A 157 -4.28 -3.25 6.81
N PHE A 158 -5.58 -2.93 6.77
CA PHE A 158 -6.08 -1.59 7.10
C PHE A 158 -6.23 -1.29 8.60
N PRO A 159 -6.62 -2.22 9.50
CA PRO A 159 -6.86 -1.91 10.91
C PRO A 159 -5.68 -1.18 11.58
N SER A 160 -4.45 -1.67 11.39
CA SER A 160 -3.25 -1.07 11.98
C SER A 160 -2.97 0.35 11.45
N PHE A 161 -3.24 0.60 10.17
CA PHE A 161 -3.16 1.92 9.57
C PHE A 161 -4.24 2.86 10.12
N CYS A 162 -5.49 2.38 10.15
CA CYS A 162 -6.63 3.16 10.63
C CYS A 162 -6.42 3.60 12.08
N GLN A 163 -5.98 2.70 12.96
CA GLN A 163 -5.74 3.02 14.38
C GLN A 163 -4.51 3.91 14.57
N GLY A 164 -3.41 3.64 13.86
CA GLY A 164 -2.14 4.33 14.09
C GLY A 164 -1.99 5.67 13.36
N ARG A 165 -2.72 5.91 12.27
CA ARG A 165 -2.56 7.10 11.40
C ARG A 165 -3.86 7.87 11.25
N LEU A 166 -4.95 7.19 10.88
CA LEU A 166 -6.20 7.86 10.51
C LEU A 166 -6.99 8.34 11.74
N ALA A 167 -7.17 7.49 12.74
CA ALA A 167 -7.96 7.81 13.93
C ALA A 167 -7.42 9.03 14.70
N PRO A 168 -6.10 9.20 14.92
CA PRO A 168 -5.57 10.42 15.54
C PRO A 168 -5.88 11.70 14.75
N ARG A 169 -5.92 11.63 13.42
CA ARG A 169 -6.23 12.77 12.55
C ARG A 169 -7.71 13.17 12.64
N ILE A 170 -8.60 12.19 12.77
CA ILE A 170 -10.04 12.44 12.93
C ILE A 170 -10.36 12.95 14.34
N ALA A 171 -9.70 12.39 15.36
CA ALA A 171 -9.94 12.71 16.76
C ALA A 171 -9.42 14.10 17.17
N LEU A 172 -8.54 14.71 16.37
CA LEU A 172 -8.03 16.08 16.58
C LEU A 172 -8.79 17.05 15.67
N PRO A 173 -9.91 17.66 16.12
CA PRO A 173 -10.48 18.80 15.41
C PRO A 173 -9.50 19.95 15.52
N ARG A 174 -8.59 20.09 14.55
CA ARG A 174 -7.77 21.30 14.37
C ARG A 174 -8.66 22.42 13.80
N LEU A 175 -9.62 22.87 14.59
CA LEU A 175 -10.21 24.19 14.41
C LEU A 175 -9.30 25.19 15.12
N SER A 176 -8.22 25.59 14.44
CA SER A 176 -7.50 26.80 14.82
C SER A 176 -8.25 27.95 14.17
N LEU A 177 -9.18 28.56 14.92
CA LEU A 177 -9.80 29.85 14.60
C LEU A 177 -8.87 30.99 15.00
#